data_AF-A0AAU7VLH0-F1
#
_entry.id   AF-A0AAU7VLH0-F1
#
_cell.length_a   1.000
_cell.length_b   1.000
_cell.length_c   1.000
_cell.angle_alpha   90.00
_cell.angle_beta   90.00
_cell.angle_gamma   90.00
#
_symmetry.space_group_name_H-M   'P 1'
#
loop_
_entity.id
_entity.type
_entity.pdbx_description
1 polymer ?
#
loop_
_entity_poly.entity_id
_entity_poly.type
_entity_poly.pdbx_seq_one_letter_code
_entity_poly.pdbx_strand_id
1 'polypeptide(L)' 'MKNNDIIQVLKYFSLLTFVGLQISICALIGYYIGFFLQSLTNNLILLIIPIVGGVIAGFSSVYVTIMKILK' A
#
# COMPACT_ATOMS: atom_id res chain seq x y z
N MET A 1 -27.61 -18.97 -2.61
CA MET A 1 -26.87 -17.94 -1.85
C MET A 1 -27.81 -16.78 -1.63
N LYS A 2 -27.94 -16.28 -0.40
CA LYS A 2 -28.82 -15.13 -0.10
C LYS A 2 -28.17 -13.89 -0.74
N ASN A 3 -28.96 -13.00 -1.36
CA ASN A 3 -28.44 -11.79 -1.99
C ASN A 3 -27.55 -10.94 -1.05
N ASN A 4 -27.77 -11.04 0.27
CA ASN A 4 -26.95 -10.38 1.28
C ASN A 4 -25.50 -10.89 1.35
N ASP A 5 -25.25 -12.17 1.06
CA ASP A 5 -23.90 -12.75 1.12
C ASP A 5 -23.04 -12.21 -0.04
N ILE A 6 -23.65 -12.05 -1.22
CA ILE A 6 -22.99 -11.53 -2.42
C ILE A 6 -22.56 -10.07 -2.21
N ILE A 7 -23.43 -9.26 -1.58
CA ILE A 7 -23.14 -7.87 -1.26
C ILE A 7 -22.01 -7.75 -0.22
N GLN A 8 -21.98 -8.64 0.78
CA GLN A 8 -20.88 -8.68 1.76
C GLN A 8 -19.56 -9.06 1.11
N VAL A 9 -19.53 -10.10 0.28
CA VAL A 9 -18.32 -10.52 -0.44
C VAL A 9 -17.80 -9.40 -1.33
N LEU A 10 -18.68 -8.72 -2.08
CA LEU A 10 -18.31 -7.55 -2.90
C LEU A 10 -17.72 -6.41 -2.06
N LYS A 11 -18.25 -6.16 -0.85
CA LYS A 11 -17.70 -5.18 0.08
C LYS A 11 -16.29 -5.54 0.53
N TYR A 12 -16.06 -6.78 0.95
CA TYR A 12 -14.73 -7.24 1.36
C TYR A 12 -13.74 -7.21 0.20
N PHE A 13 -14.19 -7.58 -1.00
CA PHE A 13 -13.36 -7.52 -2.20
C PHE A 13 -12.99 -6.08 -2.53
N SER A 14 -13.94 -5.14 -2.51
CA SER A 14 -13.68 -3.73 -2.74
C SER A 14 -12.69 -3.15 -1.73
N LEU A 15 -12.81 -3.53 -0.46
CA LEU A 15 -11.89 -3.12 0.61
C LEU A 15 -10.48 -3.67 0.37
N LEU A 16 -10.37 -4.95 0.00
CA LEU A 16 -9.10 -5.59 -0.34
C LEU A 16 -8.44 -4.92 -1.55
N THR A 17 -9.21 -4.64 -2.61
CA THR A 17 -8.68 -3.97 -3.81
C THR A 17 -8.21 -2.57 -3.48
N PHE A 18 -8.97 -1.80 -2.70
CA PHE A 18 -8.59 -0.45 -2.28
C PHE A 18 -7.29 -0.46 -1.47
N VAL A 19 -7.17 -1.38 -0.51
CA VAL A 19 -5.98 -1.63 0.30
C VAL A 19 -4.78 -2.00 -0.57
N GLY A 20 -4.95 -2.95 -1.51
CA GLY A 20 -3.89 -3.37 -2.43
C GLY A 20 -3.43 -2.25 -3.36
N LEU A 21 -4.37 -1.41 -3.82
CA LEU A 21 -4.07 -0.23 -4.63
C LEU A 21 -3.24 0.79 -3.84
N GLN A 22 -3.61 1.03 -2.57
CA GLN A 22 -2.91 1.97 -1.70
C GLN A 22 -1.47 1.53 -1.43
N ILE A 23 -1.26 0.24 -1.14
CA ILE A 23 0.08 -0.34 -0.97
C ILE A 23 0.89 -0.24 -2.27
N SER A 24 0.27 -0.55 -3.41
CA SER A 24 0.93 -0.47 -4.72
C SER A 24 1.36 0.96 -5.07
N ILE A 25 0.52 1.96 -4.79
CA ILE A 25 0.84 3.37 -4.97
C ILE A 25 1.99 3.79 -4.04
N CYS A 26 1.95 3.42 -2.76
CA CYS A 26 3.03 3.74 -1.82
C CYS A 26 4.37 3.09 -2.23
N ALA A 27 4.34 1.84 -2.71
CA ALA A 27 5.52 1.16 -3.21
C ALA A 27 6.09 1.82 -4.48
N LEU A 28 5.22 2.22 -5.42
CA LEU A 28 5.61 2.97 -6.63
C LEU A 28 6.25 4.32 -6.29
N ILE A 29 5.68 5.06 -5.34
CA ILE A 29 6.24 6.33 -4.87
C ILE A 29 7.61 6.09 -4.21
N GLY A 30 7.72 5.09 -3.34
CA GLY A 30 8.98 4.71 -2.71
C GLY A 30 10.05 4.32 -3.73
N TYR A 31 9.68 3.57 -4.76
CA TYR A 31 10.54 3.21 -5.88
C TYR A 31 11.01 4.45 -6.66
N TYR A 32 10.10 5.37 -7.00
CA TYR A 32 10.44 6.56 -7.77
C TYR A 32 11.40 7.49 -7.00
N ILE A 33 11.16 7.66 -5.69
CA ILE A 33 12.04 8.41 -4.79
C ILE A 33 13.42 7.72 -4.69
N GLY A 34 13.44 6.40 -4.54
CA GLY A 34 14.67 5.62 -4.47
C GLY A 34 15.49 5.68 -5.76
N PHE A 35 14.83 5.61 -6.91
CA PHE A 35 15.47 5.74 -8.22
C PHE A 35 16.07 7.14 -8.41
N PHE A 36 15.34 8.18 -8.01
CA PHE A 36 15.84 9.56 -8.07
C PHE A 36 17.07 9.77 -7.15
N LEU A 37 17.02 9.26 -5.92
CA LEU A 37 18.14 9.30 -4.98
C LEU A 37 19.35 8.49 -5.44
N GLN A 38 19.11 7.32 -6.04
CA GLN A 38 20.17 6.51 -6.64
C GLN A 38 20.85 7.25 -7.79
N SER A 39 20.08 7.92 -8.66
CA SER A 39 20.61 8.70 -9.79
C SER A 39 21.54 9.83 -9.32
N LEU A 40 21.24 10.46 -8.18
CA LEU A 40 22.06 11.52 -7.59
C LEU A 40 23.33 11.01 -6.88
N THR A 41 23.25 9.85 -6.23
CA THR A 41 24.27 9.41 -5.26
C THR A 41 25.04 8.18 -5.73
N ASN A 42 24.64 7.58 -6.86
CA ASN A 42 25.12 6.33 -7.44
C ASN A 42 25.21 5.15 -6.45
N ASN A 43 24.36 5.18 -5.42
CA ASN A 43 24.39 4.23 -4.31
C ASN A 43 23.09 3.40 -4.30
N LEU A 44 23.23 2.09 -4.49
CA LEU A 44 22.12 1.13 -4.57
C LEU A 44 21.31 1.06 -3.26
N ILE A 45 21.91 1.35 -2.11
CA ILE A 45 21.24 1.28 -0.80
C ILE A 45 20.11 2.33 -0.72
N LEU A 46 20.31 3.47 -1.36
CA LEU A 46 19.32 4.56 -1.44
C LEU A 46 18.12 4.23 -2.33
N LEU A 47 18.19 3.16 -3.14
CA LEU A 47 17.03 2.63 -3.85
C LEU A 47 16.18 1.72 -2.96
N ILE A 48 16.82 0.87 -2.15
CA ILE A 48 16.14 -0.18 -1.37
C ILE A 48 15.40 0.40 -0.15
N ILE A 49 16.01 1.34 0.57
CA ILE A 49 15.45 1.95 1.78
C ILE A 49 14.05 2.56 1.54
N PRO A 50 13.85 3.46 0.55
CA PRO A 50 12.55 4.07 0.32
C PRO A 50 11.50 3.11 -0.26
N ILE A 51 11.90 2.02 -0.92
CA ILE A 51 10.96 0.96 -1.33
C ILE A 51 10.43 0.24 -0.09
N VAL A 52 11.32 -0.20 0.81
CA VAL A 52 10.94 -0.87 2.06
C VAL A 52 10.11 0.08 2.93
N GLY A 53 10.50 1.36 3.03
CA GLY A 53 9.75 2.39 3.72
C GLY A 53 8.36 2.63 3.12
N GLY A 54 8.24 2.66 1.79
CA GLY A 54 6.97 2.80 1.09
C GLY A 54 6.02 1.62 1.33
N VAL A 55 6.54 0.40 1.35
CA VAL A 55 5.75 -0.81 1.67
C VAL A 55 5.26 -0.76 3.12
N ILE A 56 6.13 -0.46 4.08
CA ILE A 56 5.76 -0.36 5.50
C ILE A 56 4.73 0.76 5.73
N ALA A 57 4.90 1.90 5.08
CA ALA A 57 3.95 3.02 5.15
C ALA A 57 2.59 2.66 4.52
N GLY A 58 2.58 1.89 3.44
CA GLY A 58 1.36 1.34 2.84
C GLY A 58 0.63 0.41 3.81
N PHE A 59 1.35 -0.52 4.46
CA PHE A 59 0.78 -1.41 5.46
C PHE A 59 0.24 -0.66 6.70
N SER A 60 0.95 0.35 7.19
CA SER A 60 0.50 1.13 8.34
C SER A 60 -0.73 1.99 8.01
N SER A 61 -0.80 2.59 6.82
CA SER A 61 -1.98 3.30 6.30
C SER A 61 -3.23 2.42 6.31
N VAL A 62 -3.08 1.20 5.82
CA VAL A 62 -4.15 0.20 5.77
C VAL A 62 -4.60 -0.19 7.17
N TYR A 63 -3.64 -0.47 8.06
CA TYR A 63 -3.92 -0.81 9.46
C TYR A 63 -4.69 0.31 10.18
N VAL A 64 -4.27 1.57 10.00
CA VAL A 64 -4.96 2.74 10.56
C VAL A 64 -6.37 2.89 9.98
N THR A 65 -6.55 2.64 8.68
CA THR A 65 -7.86 2.71 8.02
C THR A 65 -8.81 1.64 8.57
N ILE A 66 -8.34 0.40 8.72
CA ILE A 66 -9.11 -0.69 9.32
C ILE A 66 -9.47 -0.35 10.77
N MET A 67 -8.49 0.13 11.56
CA MET A 67 -8.71 0.47 12.96
C MET A 67 -9.67 1.64 13.15
N LYS A 68 -9.73 2.58 12.20
CA LYS A 68 -10.74 3.65 12.17
C LYS A 68 -12.15 3.15 11.81
N ILE A 69 -12.27 2.08 11.03
CA ILE A 69 -13.56 1.50 10.65
C ILE A 69 -14.10 0.59 11.77
N LEU A 70 -13.21 -0.04 12.53
CA LEU A 70 -13.55 -0.95 13.63
C LEU A 70 -13.91 -0.25 14.96
N LYS A 71 -13.61 1.04 15.08
CA LYS A 71 -13.83 1.85 16.29
C LYS A 71 -15.01 2.80 16.09
#